data_AF-S6FRX3-F1
#
_entry.id   AF-S6FRX3-F1
#
_cell.length_a   1.000
_cell.length_b   1.000
_cell.length_c   1.000
_cell.angle_alpha   90.00
_cell.angle_beta   90.00
_cell.angle_gamma   90.00
#
_symmetry.space_group_name_H-M   'P 1'
#
loop_
_entity.id
_entity.type
_entity.pdbx_description
1 polymer ?
#
loop_
_entity_poly.entity_id
_entity_poly.type
_entity_poly.pdbx_seq_one_letter_code
_entity_poly.pdbx_strand_id
1 'polypeptide(L)'
;MIVEVNLGHLFSEQTCRVEIQLRTSAMDFWATLEHKVRYKYDGQIPEQLSGELQNCAEQIHALDERMYLIHKVVDMINQSEVDIEQIGY
;
A
#
# COMPACT_ATOMS: atom_id res chain seq x y z
N MET A 1 5.05 6.50 -9.39
CA MET A 1 5.03 6.70 -10.87
C MET A 1 5.00 8.19 -11.13
N ILE A 2 5.81 8.71 -12.05
CA ILE A 2 5.75 10.14 -12.43
C ILE A 2 5.15 10.24 -13.83
N VAL A 3 4.11 11.06 -13.96
CA VAL A 3 3.41 11.31 -15.23
C VAL A 3 3.42 12.80 -15.54
N GLU A 4 3.43 13.14 -16.82
CA GLU A 4 3.24 14.52 -17.27
C GLU A 4 1.77 14.74 -17.59
N VAL A 5 1.17 15.74 -16.95
CA VAL A 5 -0.25 16.09 -17.10
C VAL A 5 -0.35 17.49 -17.68
N ASN A 6 -1.15 17.65 -18.72
CA ASN A 6 -1.52 18.95 -19.25
C ASN A 6 -2.64 19.53 -18.39
N LEU A 7 -2.42 20.72 -17.83
CA LEU A 7 -3.37 21.37 -16.91
C LEU A 7 -4.55 22.04 -17.65
N GLY A 8 -4.54 22.04 -18.97
CA GLY A 8 -5.60 22.59 -19.81
C GLY A 8 -5.56 24.12 -19.89
N HIS A 9 -6.56 24.67 -20.57
CA HIS A 9 -6.55 26.05 -21.05
C HIS A 9 -6.57 27.10 -19.93
N LEU A 10 -7.18 26.79 -18.79
CA LEU A 10 -7.20 27.67 -17.60
C LEU A 10 -5.81 27.90 -17.01
N PHE A 11 -4.87 27.00 -17.30
CA PHE A 11 -3.48 27.06 -16.83
C PHE A 11 -2.50 27.26 -17.98
N SER A 12 -2.92 27.99 -19.02
CA SER A 12 -2.09 28.30 -20.19
C SER A 12 -1.47 27.07 -20.87
N GLU A 13 -2.19 25.94 -20.84
CA GLU A 13 -1.73 24.65 -21.40
C GLU A 13 -0.40 24.18 -20.84
N GLN A 14 -0.06 24.62 -19.62
CA GLN A 14 1.16 24.20 -18.95
C GLN A 14 1.13 22.69 -18.68
N THR A 15 2.25 22.04 -18.95
CA THR A 15 2.52 20.66 -18.56
C THR A 15 3.25 20.63 -17.22
N CYS A 16 2.76 19.84 -16.27
CA CYS A 16 3.44 19.63 -14.99
C CYS A 16 3.71 18.15 -14.75
N ARG A 17 4.72 17.87 -13.93
CA ARG A 17 5.04 16.52 -13.46
C ARG A 17 4.27 16.24 -12.19
N VAL A 18 3.52 15.13 -12.18
CA VAL A 18 2.76 14.67 -11.03
C VAL A 18 3.29 13.31 -10.61
N GLU A 19 3.49 13.13 -9.30
CA GLU A 19 3.80 11.83 -8.72
C GLU A 19 2.51 11.14 -8.26
N ILE A 20 2.25 9.95 -8.80
CA ILE A 20 1.16 9.07 -8.40
C ILE A 20 1.75 7.92 -7.58
N GLN A 21 1.27 7.78 -6.35
CA GLN A 21 1.59 6.67 -5.46
C GLN A 21 0.33 5.84 -5.23
N LEU A 22 0.43 4.54 -5.46
CA LEU A 22 -0.63 3.57 -5.19
C LEU A 22 -0.22 2.78 -3.94
N ARG A 23 -1.11 2.71 -2.95
CA ARG A 23 -0.85 2.06 -1.66
C ARG A 23 -2.08 1.28 -1.20
N THR A 24 -1.87 0.18 -0.49
CA THR A 24 -2.93 -0.47 0.28
C THR A 24 -3.28 0.38 1.51
N SER A 25 -4.45 0.14 2.10
CA SER A 25 -4.84 0.80 3.36
C SER A 25 -3.81 0.54 4.47
N ALA A 26 -3.27 -0.68 4.54
CA ALA A 26 -2.28 -1.06 5.55
C ALA A 26 -0.93 -0.35 5.33
N MET A 27 -0.47 -0.21 4.08
CA MET A 27 0.72 0.57 3.75
C MET A 27 0.55 2.06 4.12
N ASP A 28 -0.62 2.65 3.87
CA ASP A 28 -0.88 4.05 4.20
C ASP A 28 -0.91 4.29 5.72
N PHE A 29 -1.51 3.36 6.46
CA PHE A 29 -1.50 3.38 7.92
C PHE A 29 -0.07 3.34 8.47
N TRP A 30 0.75 2.39 7.99
CA TRP A 30 2.14 2.26 8.39
C TRP A 30 2.96 3.52 8.07
N ALA A 31 2.84 4.05 6.84
CA ALA A 31 3.59 5.23 6.42
C ALA A 31 3.19 6.49 7.20
N THR A 32 1.90 6.63 7.54
CA THR A 32 1.42 7.73 8.38
C THR A 32 2.02 7.65 9.79
N LEU A 33 2.11 6.45 10.36
CA LEU A 33 2.73 6.26 11.66
C LEU A 33 4.23 6.52 11.63
N GLU A 34 4.93 5.95 10.65
CA GLU A 34 6.38 6.11 10.47
C GLU A 34 6.77 7.58 10.33
N HIS A 35 6.04 8.33 9.50
CA HIS A 35 6.25 9.77 9.33
C HIS A 35 6.04 10.56 10.63
N LYS A 36 4.97 10.26 11.38
CA LYS A 36 4.71 10.89 12.69
C LYS A 36 5.84 10.61 13.68
N VAL A 37 6.36 9.38 13.69
CA VAL A 37 7.49 9.00 14.55
C VAL A 37 8.75 9.77 14.12
N ARG A 38 9.11 9.76 12.83
CA ARG A 38 10.27 10.52 12.32
C ARG A 38 10.21 11.98 12.69
N TYR A 39 9.05 12.60 12.53
CA TYR A 39 8.85 14.00 12.88
C TYR A 39 9.06 14.27 14.37
N LYS A 40 8.55 13.40 15.25
CA LYS A 40 8.70 13.53 16.70
C LYS A 40 10.15 13.42 17.18
N TYR A 41 10.97 12.61 16.51
CA TYR A 41 12.36 12.38 16.86
C TYR A 41 13.36 13.21 16.04
N ASP A 42 12.88 14.21 15.29
CA ASP A 42 13.70 15.04 14.39
C ASP A 42 14.63 14.21 13.47
N GLY A 43 14.09 13.09 12.96
CA GLY A 43 14.82 12.13 12.15
C GLY A 43 15.77 11.19 12.90
N GLN A 44 16.06 11.42 14.18
CA GLN A 44 16.94 10.59 15.02
C GLN A 44 16.14 9.56 15.82
N ILE A 45 15.51 8.62 15.11
CA ILE A 45 14.73 7.54 15.73
C ILE A 45 15.68 6.55 16.43
N PRO A 46 15.39 6.13 17.68
CA PRO A 46 16.12 5.05 18.34
C PRO A 46 16.12 3.76 17.50
N GLU A 47 17.26 3.08 17.42
CA GLU A 47 17.44 1.88 16.59
C GLU A 47 16.40 0.79 16.86
N GLN A 48 16.07 0.55 18.12
CA GLN A 48 15.04 -0.41 18.52
C GLN A 48 13.67 -0.06 17.91
N LEU A 49 13.26 1.21 17.95
CA LEU A 49 11.98 1.64 17.40
C LEU A 49 11.97 1.58 15.87
N SER A 50 13.11 1.89 15.23
CA SER A 50 13.25 1.71 13.79
C SER A 50 13.13 0.24 13.38
N GLY A 51 13.72 -0.67 14.15
CA GLY A 51 13.61 -2.11 13.93
C GLY A 51 12.17 -2.61 14.06
N GLU A 52 11.44 -2.16 15.09
CA GLU A 52 10.02 -2.50 15.26
C GLU A 52 9.15 -1.97 14.12
N LEU A 53 9.38 -0.72 13.67
CA LEU A 53 8.67 -0.17 12.51
C LEU A 53 8.92 -0.99 11.25
N GLN A 54 10.16 -1.43 11.02
CA GLN A 54 10.48 -2.31 9.89
C GLN A 54 9.79 -3.66 10.01
N ASN A 55 9.80 -4.29 11.18
CA ASN A 55 9.12 -5.57 11.40
C ASN A 55 7.60 -5.46 11.15
N CYS A 56 6.97 -4.38 11.62
CA CYS A 56 5.57 -4.10 11.32
C CYS A 56 5.30 -3.96 9.81
N ALA A 57 6.22 -3.35 9.05
CA ALA A 57 6.09 -3.21 7.61
C ALA A 57 6.09 -4.59 6.91
N GLU A 58 6.99 -5.48 7.32
CA GLU A 58 7.09 -6.85 6.80
C GLU A 58 5.82 -7.65 7.09
N GLN A 59 5.28 -7.54 8.30
CA GLN A 59 4.03 -8.21 8.67
C GLN A 59 2.83 -7.70 7.87
N ILE A 60 2.74 -6.38 7.67
CA ILE A 60 1.69 -5.75 6.86
C ILE A 60 1.75 -6.27 5.41
N HIS A 61 2.94 -6.34 4.85
CA HIS A 61 3.13 -6.84 3.49
C HIS A 61 2.68 -8.31 3.37
N ALA A 62 3.08 -9.17 4.30
CA ALA A 62 2.66 -10.57 4.32
C ALA A 62 1.14 -10.74 4.50
N LEU A 63 0.51 -9.88 5.31
CA LEU A 63 -0.93 -9.88 5.49
C LEU A 63 -1.66 -9.48 4.19
N ASP A 64 -1.23 -8.39 3.55
CA ASP A 64 -1.81 -7.93 2.28
C ASP A 64 -1.70 -9.00 1.19
N GLU A 65 -0.57 -9.71 1.08
CA GLU A 65 -0.43 -10.83 0.13
C GLU A 65 -1.43 -11.95 0.40
N ARG A 66 -1.60 -12.35 1.67
CA ARG A 66 -2.55 -13.41 2.04
C ARG A 66 -3.99 -12.99 1.72
N MET A 67 -4.35 -11.74 2.02
CA MET A 67 -5.66 -11.20 1.69
C MET A 67 -5.91 -11.17 0.17
N TYR A 68 -4.89 -10.81 -0.60
CA TYR A 68 -4.96 -10.85 -2.07
C TYR A 68 -5.16 -12.26 -2.62
N LEU A 69 -4.47 -13.27 -2.07
CA LEU A 69 -4.68 -14.67 -2.45
C LEU A 69 -6.09 -15.15 -2.12
N ILE A 70 -6.62 -14.81 -0.94
CA ILE A 70 -7.99 -15.14 -0.56
C ILE A 70 -8.98 -14.51 -1.54
N HIS A 71 -8.80 -13.23 -1.88
CA HIS A 71 -9.65 -12.54 -2.86
C HIS A 71 -9.65 -13.27 -4.22
N LYS A 72 -8.48 -13.69 -4.71
CA LYS A 72 -8.39 -14.46 -5.96
C LYS A 72 -9.17 -15.77 -5.89
N VAL A 73 -9.05 -16.50 -4.79
CA VAL A 73 -9.77 -17.77 -4.60
C VAL A 73 -11.28 -17.52 -4.62
N VAL A 74 -11.76 -16.49 -3.93
CA VAL A 74 -13.18 -16.11 -3.94
C VAL A 74 -13.65 -15.71 -5.35
N ASP A 75 -12.86 -14.94 -6.10
CA ASP A 75 -13.18 -14.58 -7.48
C ASP A 75 -13.29 -15.82 -8.39
N MET A 76 -12.38 -16.79 -8.22
CA MET A 76 -12.39 -18.04 -8.98
C MET A 76 -13.62 -18.89 -8.65
N ILE A 77 -14.00 -18.98 -7.38
CA ILE A 77 -15.22 -19.67 -6.93
C ILE A 77 -16.46 -19.05 -7.57
N ASN A 78 -16.59 -17.72 -7.48
CA ASN A 78 -17.74 -16.98 -8.01
C ASN A 78 -17.87 -17.10 -9.53
N GLN A 79 -16.75 -17.29 -10.25
CA GLN A 79 -16.75 -17.50 -11.70
C GLN A 79 -17.07 -18.95 -12.10
N SER A 80 -17.00 -19.91 -11.18
CA SER A 80 -17.01 -21.34 -11.50
C SER A 80 -18.16 -22.14 -10.88
N GLU A 81 -19.00 -21.59 -9.99
CA GLU A 81 -19.93 -22.39 -9.15
C GLU A 81 -19.20 -23.58 -8.47
N VAL A 82 -17.98 -23.38 -7.99
CA VAL A 82 -17.18 -24.44 -7.36
C VAL A 82 -17.28 -24.37 -5.84
N ASP A 83 -17.71 -25.48 -5.23
CA ASP A 83 -17.86 -25.61 -3.77
C ASP A 83 -16.53 -25.49 -3.02
N ILE A 84 -16.55 -24.67 -1.98
CA ILE A 84 -15.41 -24.29 -1.13
C ILE A 84 -14.76 -25.52 -0.44
N GLU A 85 -15.50 -26.61 -0.27
CA GLU A 85 -15.03 -27.86 0.35
C GLU A 85 -13.97 -28.62 -0.47
N GLN A 86 -13.79 -28.32 -1.76
CA GLN A 86 -12.79 -29.01 -2.60
C GLN A 86 -11.41 -28.36 -2.58
N ILE A 87 -11.28 -27.13 -2.06
CA ILE A 87 -10.01 -26.40 -2.05
C ILE A 87 -9.39 -26.56 -0.66
N GLY A 88 -8.71 -27.69 -0.45
CA GLY A 88 -8.03 -28.00 0.79
C GLY A 88 -7.00 -26.94 1.18
N TYR A 89 -7.32 -26.17 2.21
CA TYR A 89 -6.43 -25.32 3.00
C TYR A 89 -6.53 -25.72 4.46
#